data_AF-E1QLX7-F1
#
_entry.id   AF-E1QLX7-F1
#
_cell.length_a   1.000
_cell.length_b   1.000
_cell.length_c   1.000
_cell.angle_alpha   90.00
_cell.angle_beta   90.00
_cell.angle_gamma   90.00
#
_symmetry.space_group_name_H-M   'P 1'
#
loop_
_entity.id
_entity.type
_entity.pdbx_description
1 polymer ?
#
loop_
_entity_poly.entity_id
_entity_poly.type
_entity_poly.pdbx_seq_one_letter_code
_entity_poly.pdbx_strand_id
1 'polypeptide(L)'
;MKIIGPAALALLLCWPAVAAEGELCLRLVWAESQALLAPLTPARLAGRSFAKAAAQAVEQSGGRMRLTVSCLERAKIDPAVLRAARGLGPGQVSAPFDLAQGRALVQPTTLAFRLEGKALFDQGQYAQAERLLLKDLDLNPDSALCLHLLGLCRVWAGDHLAAVAYFDQALEVSPRNPAIIGDKASSLLAMGRLAQAAELYDQALALGGDNPILLNNLAWVLANQRKDLARAERMAKRAVELAPDQAALWVTLGEVQAARGRHASAVSSLRRALELNPDERGGAENLAKSLAKLDAAQRRRLAAAEPTPEPTPARQAPAPTPTSAARPPAGRAEAAQTPTGYYLQAGSHPDEAQAQAQLAQWRALGQACLLEQWRGGAGLGPWWRVLLGPLASREAALARAEELRRQGALERWVLLWRP
;
A
#
# COMPACT_ATOMS: atom_id res chain seq x y z
N MET A 1 1.29 13.99 14.55
CA MET A 1 1.65 12.56 14.47
C MET A 1 0.78 11.97 13.38
N LYS A 2 1.23 11.91 12.12
CA LYS A 2 0.49 11.11 11.12
C LYS A 2 0.79 9.68 11.50
N ILE A 3 -0.23 8.94 11.90
CA ILE A 3 -0.18 7.47 11.93
C ILE A 3 0.42 7.07 10.60
N ILE A 4 1.52 6.32 10.67
CA ILE A 4 2.22 5.79 9.51
C ILE A 4 1.13 5.15 8.65
N GLY A 5 0.83 5.77 7.50
CA GLY A 5 -0.16 5.25 6.56
C GLY A 5 0.25 3.84 6.17
N PRO A 6 -0.69 2.94 5.84
CA PRO A 6 -0.37 1.56 5.54
C PRO A 6 0.55 1.52 4.32
N ALA A 7 1.85 1.38 4.57
CA ALA A 7 2.81 0.96 3.57
C ALA A 7 2.50 -0.52 3.32
N ALA A 8 1.73 -0.74 2.26
CA ALA A 8 1.66 -1.97 1.48
C ALA A 8 1.87 -3.27 2.28
N LEU A 9 0.78 -3.80 2.85
CA LEU A 9 0.75 -5.22 3.19
C LEU A 9 0.67 -6.03 1.88
N ALA A 10 1.84 -6.36 1.33
CA ALA A 10 1.97 -7.50 0.44
C ALA A 10 1.75 -8.77 1.28
N LEU A 11 0.53 -9.31 1.23
CA LEU A 11 0.18 -10.74 1.23
C LEU A 11 -1.34 -10.85 1.43
N LEU A 12 -2.11 -10.54 0.38
CA LEU A 12 -3.39 -11.20 0.15
C LEU A 12 -3.21 -12.14 -1.03
N LEU A 13 -3.22 -13.41 -0.67
CA LEU A 13 -3.28 -14.62 -1.46
C LEU A 13 -4.04 -14.40 -2.79
N CYS A 14 -3.45 -14.90 -3.88
CA CYS A 14 -4.02 -15.14 -5.21
C CYS A 14 -5.51 -14.85 -5.36
N TRP A 15 -5.91 -13.81 -6.11
CA TRP A 15 -7.22 -13.81 -6.78
C TRP A 15 -7.22 -12.83 -7.96
N PRO A 16 -7.91 -13.13 -9.09
CA PRO A 16 -7.57 -12.55 -10.38
C PRO A 16 -7.86 -11.05 -10.46
N ALA A 17 -7.11 -10.49 -11.40
CA ALA A 17 -7.32 -9.27 -12.16
C ALA A 17 -8.67 -8.56 -11.96
N VAL A 18 -8.58 -7.23 -11.91
CA VAL A 18 -9.61 -6.31 -12.41
C VAL A 18 -10.37 -7.00 -13.54
N ALA A 19 -11.71 -7.07 -13.43
CA ALA A 19 -12.54 -7.65 -14.48
C ALA A 19 -12.09 -7.05 -15.82
N ALA A 20 -11.56 -7.87 -16.71
CA ALA A 20 -11.01 -7.38 -17.97
C ALA A 20 -12.12 -6.67 -18.76
N GLU A 21 -11.78 -5.70 -19.60
CA GLU A 21 -12.77 -5.05 -20.48
C GLU A 21 -13.59 -6.13 -21.21
N GLY A 22 -14.90 -6.20 -20.92
CA GLY A 22 -15.82 -7.19 -21.50
C GLY A 22 -16.26 -8.34 -20.59
N GLU A 23 -15.75 -8.44 -19.36
CA GLU A 23 -16.24 -9.42 -18.38
C GLU A 23 -17.53 -8.98 -17.66
N LEU A 24 -18.37 -9.96 -17.30
CA LEU A 24 -19.62 -9.74 -16.56
C LEU A 24 -19.59 -10.55 -15.25
N CYS A 25 -19.66 -9.85 -14.12
CA CYS A 25 -19.67 -10.47 -12.80
C CYS A 25 -21.10 -10.74 -12.34
N LEU A 26 -21.47 -12.01 -12.25
CA LEU A 26 -22.81 -12.46 -11.94
C LEU A 26 -22.84 -13.32 -10.67
N ARG A 27 -23.92 -13.15 -9.89
CA ARG A 27 -24.33 -14.05 -8.83
C ARG A 27 -25.46 -14.90 -9.38
N LEU A 28 -25.23 -16.20 -9.52
CA LEU A 28 -26.20 -17.17 -10.00
C LEU A 28 -26.62 -18.08 -8.85
N VAL A 29 -27.93 -18.14 -8.60
CA VAL A 29 -28.51 -19.14 -7.72
C VAL A 29 -29.23 -20.14 -8.59
N TRP A 30 -28.75 -21.37 -8.60
CA TRP A 30 -29.42 -22.49 -9.24
C TRP A 30 -30.16 -23.33 -8.19
N ALA A 31 -31.30 -23.90 -8.56
CA ALA A 31 -32.06 -24.84 -7.74
C ALA A 31 -32.73 -25.92 -8.60
N GLU A 32 -32.93 -27.10 -8.03
CA GLU A 32 -33.62 -28.22 -8.69
C GLU A 32 -35.11 -27.93 -8.96
N SER A 33 -35.73 -27.00 -8.22
CA SER A 33 -37.14 -26.65 -8.40
C SER A 33 -37.43 -25.16 -8.17
N GLN A 34 -38.51 -24.67 -8.76
CA GLN A 34 -38.96 -23.28 -8.58
C GLN A 34 -39.33 -22.97 -7.13
N ALA A 35 -39.89 -23.94 -6.39
CA ALA A 35 -40.33 -23.74 -5.01
C ALA A 35 -39.17 -23.28 -4.11
N LEU A 36 -37.97 -23.80 -4.36
CA LEU A 36 -36.75 -23.42 -3.64
C LEU A 36 -36.29 -21.98 -3.94
N LEU A 37 -36.62 -21.44 -5.13
CA LEU A 37 -36.27 -20.07 -5.51
C LEU A 37 -37.32 -19.04 -5.07
N ALA A 38 -38.54 -19.45 -4.74
CA ALA A 38 -39.63 -18.54 -4.40
C ALA A 38 -39.26 -17.50 -3.32
N PRO A 39 -38.55 -17.86 -2.22
CA PRO A 39 -38.14 -16.89 -1.20
C PRO A 39 -37.13 -15.84 -1.69
N LEU A 40 -36.42 -16.13 -2.77
CA LEU A 40 -35.34 -15.28 -3.32
C LEU A 40 -35.82 -14.35 -4.44
N THR A 41 -37.10 -14.38 -4.77
CA THR A 41 -37.69 -13.48 -5.77
C THR A 41 -37.75 -12.04 -5.26
N PRO A 42 -37.65 -11.01 -6.14
CA PRO A 42 -37.69 -9.60 -5.72
C PRO A 42 -38.86 -9.26 -4.79
N ALA A 43 -40.05 -9.78 -5.08
CA ALA A 43 -41.26 -9.57 -4.28
C ALA A 43 -41.17 -10.14 -2.85
N ARG A 44 -40.35 -11.18 -2.64
CA ARG A 44 -40.21 -11.86 -1.35
C ARG A 44 -38.99 -11.40 -0.55
N LEU A 45 -38.00 -10.80 -1.20
CA LEU A 45 -36.84 -10.24 -0.52
C LEU A 45 -37.21 -9.05 0.38
N ALA A 46 -38.22 -8.24 -0.01
CA ALA A 46 -38.71 -7.11 0.81
C ALA A 46 -37.60 -6.20 1.36
N GLY A 47 -36.59 -5.87 0.52
CA GLY A 47 -35.45 -5.05 0.91
C GLY A 47 -34.29 -5.80 1.59
N ARG A 48 -34.44 -7.11 1.86
CA ARG A 48 -33.34 -7.96 2.33
C ARG A 48 -32.31 -8.15 1.22
N SER A 49 -31.03 -8.21 1.60
CA SER A 49 -29.94 -8.52 0.67
C SER A 49 -30.16 -9.90 0.03
N PHE A 50 -30.24 -9.92 -1.31
CA PHE A 50 -30.30 -11.16 -2.09
C PHE A 50 -29.10 -12.07 -1.80
N ALA A 51 -27.90 -11.48 -1.58
CA ALA A 51 -26.69 -12.23 -1.25
C ALA A 51 -26.88 -13.08 0.01
N LYS A 52 -27.32 -12.45 1.10
CA LYS A 52 -27.56 -13.10 2.39
C LYS A 52 -28.67 -14.14 2.30
N ALA A 53 -29.79 -13.77 1.68
CA ALA A 53 -30.92 -14.67 1.51
C ALA A 53 -30.53 -15.91 0.68
N ALA A 54 -29.78 -15.73 -0.41
CA ALA A 54 -29.32 -16.81 -1.26
C ALA A 54 -28.34 -17.75 -0.53
N ALA A 55 -27.36 -17.20 0.20
CA ALA A 55 -26.41 -18.00 0.97
C ALA A 55 -27.13 -18.86 2.02
N GLN A 56 -28.06 -18.25 2.78
CA GLN A 56 -28.87 -18.94 3.77
C GLN A 56 -29.75 -20.03 3.14
N ALA A 57 -30.40 -19.74 2.01
CA ALA A 57 -31.24 -20.71 1.31
C ALA A 57 -30.41 -21.91 0.80
N VAL A 58 -29.20 -21.67 0.30
CA VAL A 58 -28.28 -22.74 -0.13
C VAL A 58 -27.89 -23.63 1.03
N GLU A 59 -27.50 -23.06 2.17
CA GLU A 59 -27.15 -23.80 3.38
C GLU A 59 -28.31 -24.69 3.87
N GLN A 60 -29.54 -24.18 3.82
CA GLN A 60 -30.75 -24.89 4.24
C GLN A 60 -31.28 -25.89 3.20
N SER A 61 -30.78 -25.86 1.97
CA SER A 61 -31.34 -26.64 0.86
C SER A 61 -31.01 -28.13 0.90
N GLY A 62 -29.98 -28.53 1.66
CA GLY A 62 -29.46 -29.90 1.65
C GLY A 62 -28.81 -30.30 0.32
N GLY A 63 -28.15 -29.35 -0.37
CA GLY A 63 -27.44 -29.58 -1.64
C GLY A 63 -28.28 -29.40 -2.90
N ARG A 64 -29.58 -29.11 -2.77
CA ARG A 64 -30.53 -28.92 -3.88
C ARG A 64 -30.49 -27.51 -4.49
N MET A 65 -29.66 -26.64 -3.93
CA MET A 65 -29.38 -25.30 -4.44
C MET A 65 -27.87 -25.06 -4.49
N ARG A 66 -27.44 -24.26 -5.45
CA ARG A 66 -26.04 -23.85 -5.61
C ARG A 66 -25.98 -22.35 -5.84
N LEU A 67 -25.11 -21.67 -5.12
CA LEU A 67 -24.80 -20.26 -5.30
C LEU A 67 -23.39 -20.16 -5.89
N THR A 68 -23.27 -19.53 -7.05
CA THR A 68 -21.99 -19.20 -7.66
C THR A 68 -21.87 -17.70 -7.86
N VAL A 69 -20.67 -17.17 -7.65
CA VAL A 69 -20.30 -15.79 -7.97
C VAL A 69 -19.08 -15.86 -8.86
N SER A 70 -19.18 -15.36 -10.09
CA SER A 70 -18.10 -15.45 -11.07
C SER A 70 -18.09 -14.23 -11.98
N CYS A 71 -16.89 -13.75 -12.29
CA CYS A 71 -16.64 -12.82 -13.39
C CYS A 71 -16.14 -13.65 -14.57
N LEU A 72 -16.86 -13.60 -15.68
CA LEU A 72 -16.53 -14.35 -16.87
C LEU A 72 -16.67 -13.45 -18.09
N GLU A 73 -15.82 -13.67 -19.08
CA GLU A 73 -16.05 -13.15 -20.44
C GLU A 73 -17.45 -13.57 -20.92
N ARG A 74 -18.16 -12.66 -21.60
CA ARG A 74 -19.51 -12.94 -22.11
C ARG A 74 -19.62 -14.23 -22.93
N ALA A 75 -18.58 -14.57 -23.71
CA ALA A 75 -18.54 -15.79 -24.52
C ALA A 75 -18.55 -17.09 -23.69
N LYS A 76 -18.15 -17.02 -22.41
CA LYS A 76 -18.09 -18.16 -21.49
C LYS A 76 -19.33 -18.29 -20.61
N ILE A 77 -20.32 -17.39 -20.76
CA ILE A 77 -21.55 -17.39 -19.98
C ILE A 77 -22.66 -18.05 -20.79
N ASP A 78 -23.42 -18.95 -20.14
CA ASP A 78 -24.59 -19.60 -20.75
C ASP A 78 -25.55 -18.56 -21.35
N PRO A 79 -25.99 -18.71 -22.62
CA PRO A 79 -26.88 -17.75 -23.28
C PRO A 79 -28.20 -17.48 -22.52
N ALA A 80 -28.73 -18.46 -21.78
CA ALA A 80 -29.92 -18.27 -20.95
C ALA A 80 -29.65 -17.31 -19.79
N VAL A 81 -28.49 -17.42 -19.15
CA VAL A 81 -28.04 -16.50 -18.09
C VAL A 81 -27.87 -15.08 -18.65
N LEU A 82 -27.25 -14.94 -19.83
CA LEU A 82 -27.10 -13.63 -20.49
C LEU A 82 -28.44 -12.99 -20.86
N ARG A 83 -29.41 -13.78 -21.33
CA ARG A 83 -30.77 -13.28 -21.61
C ARG A 83 -31.47 -12.83 -20.33
N ALA A 84 -31.37 -13.61 -19.26
CA ALA A 84 -31.97 -13.27 -17.97
C ALA A 84 -31.32 -12.06 -17.28
N ALA A 85 -30.02 -11.84 -17.51
CA ALA A 85 -29.30 -10.68 -16.99
C ALA A 85 -29.48 -9.41 -17.83
N ARG A 86 -30.07 -9.51 -19.03
CA ARG A 86 -30.21 -8.38 -19.95
C ARG A 86 -31.10 -7.29 -19.35
N GLY A 87 -30.56 -6.07 -19.27
CA GLY A 87 -31.29 -4.91 -18.74
C GLY A 87 -31.32 -4.83 -17.22
N LEU A 88 -30.73 -5.79 -16.50
CA LEU A 88 -30.55 -5.70 -15.06
C LEU A 88 -29.37 -4.79 -14.72
N GLY A 89 -29.61 -3.84 -13.83
CA GLY A 89 -28.56 -3.09 -13.15
C GLY A 89 -27.90 -3.90 -12.01
N PRO A 90 -26.76 -3.44 -11.48
CA PRO A 90 -26.15 -4.04 -10.30
C PRO A 90 -27.14 -4.18 -9.14
N GLY A 91 -27.18 -5.36 -8.53
CA GLY A 91 -28.08 -5.67 -7.40
C GLY A 91 -29.51 -6.06 -7.79
N GLN A 92 -29.94 -5.84 -9.05
CA GLN A 92 -31.26 -6.29 -9.50
C GLN A 92 -31.26 -7.80 -9.78
N VAL A 93 -32.34 -8.48 -9.40
CA VAL A 93 -32.48 -9.93 -9.53
C VAL A 93 -33.46 -10.25 -10.66
N SER A 94 -33.10 -11.21 -11.52
CA SER A 94 -33.97 -11.67 -12.59
C SER A 94 -35.25 -12.34 -12.07
N ALA A 95 -36.23 -12.56 -12.93
CA ALA A 95 -37.23 -13.60 -12.71
C ALA A 95 -36.58 -15.00 -12.79
N PRO A 96 -37.18 -16.06 -12.22
CA PRO A 96 -36.70 -17.42 -12.40
C PRO A 96 -36.71 -17.84 -13.88
N PHE A 97 -35.61 -18.44 -14.34
CA PHE A 97 -35.46 -18.96 -15.71
C PHE A 97 -34.89 -20.38 -15.70
N ASP A 98 -34.99 -21.09 -16.82
CA ASP A 98 -34.59 -22.50 -16.90
C ASP A 98 -33.13 -22.65 -17.36
N LEU A 99 -32.44 -23.62 -16.77
CA LEU A 99 -31.13 -24.12 -17.16
C LEU A 99 -31.20 -25.65 -17.31
N ALA A 100 -30.19 -26.27 -17.93
CA ALA A 100 -30.22 -27.68 -18.35
C ALA A 100 -30.58 -28.71 -17.26
N GLN A 101 -30.49 -28.36 -15.97
CA GLN A 101 -30.79 -29.26 -14.84
C GLN A 101 -31.68 -28.63 -13.76
N GLY A 102 -32.28 -27.46 -13.99
CA GLY A 102 -33.11 -26.82 -12.97
C GLY A 102 -33.48 -25.40 -13.31
N ARG A 103 -33.79 -24.61 -12.30
CA ARG A 103 -34.13 -23.19 -12.46
C ARG A 103 -33.08 -22.31 -11.80
N ALA A 104 -32.97 -21.07 -12.25
CA ALA A 104 -32.00 -20.15 -11.70
C ALA A 104 -32.54 -18.72 -11.56
N LEU A 105 -31.89 -17.97 -10.68
CA LEU A 105 -31.95 -16.52 -10.57
C LEU A 105 -30.56 -15.97 -10.83
N VAL A 106 -30.49 -14.86 -11.56
CA VAL A 106 -29.23 -14.16 -11.80
C VAL A 106 -29.32 -12.73 -11.27
N GLN A 107 -28.26 -12.28 -10.62
CA GLN A 107 -28.08 -10.91 -10.17
C GLN A 107 -26.71 -10.41 -10.65
N PRO A 108 -26.65 -9.33 -11.46
CA PRO A 108 -25.39 -8.64 -11.70
C PRO A 108 -24.81 -8.13 -10.38
N THR A 109 -23.56 -8.47 -10.11
CA THR A 109 -22.92 -8.15 -8.84
C THR A 109 -22.36 -6.72 -8.84
N THR A 110 -22.14 -6.19 -7.64
CA THR A 110 -21.39 -4.95 -7.41
C THR A 110 -19.89 -5.17 -7.25
N LEU A 111 -19.38 -6.36 -7.58
CA LEU A 111 -17.95 -6.64 -7.53
C LEU A 111 -17.15 -5.62 -8.36
N ALA A 112 -17.72 -5.15 -9.49
CA ALA A 112 -17.15 -4.05 -10.26
C ALA A 112 -16.94 -2.78 -9.42
N PHE A 113 -17.94 -2.35 -8.64
CA PHE A 113 -17.80 -1.20 -7.74
C PHE A 113 -16.71 -1.41 -6.68
N ARG A 114 -16.57 -2.63 -6.15
CA ARG A 114 -15.51 -2.95 -5.19
C ARG A 114 -14.12 -2.93 -5.81
N LEU A 115 -13.97 -3.51 -7.00
CA LEU A 115 -12.69 -3.57 -7.71
C LEU A 115 -12.24 -2.18 -8.15
N GLU A 116 -13.16 -1.38 -8.71
CA GLU A 116 -12.91 0.01 -9.06
C GLU A 116 -12.64 0.85 -7.82
N GLY A 117 -13.43 0.68 -6.75
CA GLY A 117 -13.20 1.32 -5.46
C GLY A 117 -11.82 1.01 -4.88
N LYS A 118 -11.37 -0.25 -4.95
CA LYS A 118 -10.01 -0.65 -4.58
C LYS A 118 -8.96 0.00 -5.48
N ALA A 119 -9.16 0.01 -6.79
CA ALA A 119 -8.21 0.64 -7.71
C ALA A 119 -8.05 2.14 -7.43
N LEU A 120 -9.16 2.84 -7.16
CA LEU A 120 -9.15 4.24 -6.73
C LEU A 120 -8.44 4.42 -5.38
N PHE A 121 -8.65 3.49 -4.44
CA PHE A 121 -7.95 3.49 -3.15
C PHE A 121 -6.42 3.35 -3.35
N ASP A 122 -5.98 2.39 -4.17
CA ASP A 122 -4.57 2.16 -4.47
C ASP A 122 -3.93 3.37 -5.18
N GLN A 123 -4.72 4.15 -5.92
CA GLN A 123 -4.31 5.42 -6.54
C GLN A 123 -4.34 6.62 -5.57
N GLY A 124 -4.70 6.42 -4.30
CA GLY A 124 -4.83 7.47 -3.29
C GLY A 124 -6.09 8.34 -3.41
N GLN A 125 -7.04 7.95 -4.26
CA GLN A 125 -8.29 8.68 -4.50
C GLN A 125 -9.40 8.26 -3.51
N TYR A 126 -9.12 8.39 -2.22
CA TYR A 126 -9.94 7.81 -1.14
C TYR A 126 -11.42 8.25 -1.15
N ALA A 127 -11.69 9.52 -1.44
CA ALA A 127 -13.07 10.02 -1.49
C ALA A 127 -13.88 9.42 -2.67
N GLN A 128 -13.21 9.10 -3.78
CA GLN A 128 -13.87 8.45 -4.92
C GLN A 128 -14.06 6.96 -4.64
N ALA A 129 -13.03 6.31 -4.09
CA ALA A 129 -13.07 4.93 -3.63
C ALA A 129 -14.25 4.71 -2.68
N GLU A 130 -14.38 5.55 -1.65
CA GLU A 130 -15.46 5.47 -0.68
C GLU A 130 -16.86 5.53 -1.33
N ARG A 131 -17.08 6.46 -2.28
CA ARG A 131 -18.38 6.55 -2.96
C ARG A 131 -18.75 5.27 -3.72
N LEU A 132 -17.79 4.60 -4.35
CA LEU A 132 -18.05 3.33 -5.04
C LEU A 132 -18.21 2.18 -4.05
N LEU A 133 -17.39 2.14 -3.01
CA LEU A 133 -17.46 1.11 -1.98
C LEU A 133 -18.79 1.17 -1.21
N LEU A 134 -19.33 2.37 -0.93
CA LEU A 134 -20.67 2.51 -0.34
C LEU A 134 -21.76 1.91 -1.24
N LYS A 135 -21.69 2.09 -2.56
CA LYS A 135 -22.61 1.43 -3.50
C LYS A 135 -22.47 -0.09 -3.50
N ASP A 136 -21.25 -0.62 -3.34
CA ASP A 136 -21.05 -2.07 -3.15
C ASP A 136 -21.66 -2.54 -1.84
N LEU A 137 -21.46 -1.77 -0.76
CA LEU A 137 -21.95 -2.14 0.57
C LEU A 137 -23.48 -2.12 0.67
N ASP A 138 -24.14 -1.15 0.03
CA ASP A 138 -25.61 -1.08 -0.05
C ASP A 138 -26.22 -2.38 -0.62
N LEU A 139 -25.51 -3.03 -1.54
CA LEU A 139 -25.98 -4.25 -2.22
C LEU A 139 -25.37 -5.53 -1.62
N ASN A 140 -24.19 -5.44 -1.00
CA ASN A 140 -23.49 -6.51 -0.29
C ASN A 140 -23.03 -6.04 1.11
N PRO A 141 -23.96 -5.96 2.09
CA PRO A 141 -23.67 -5.39 3.41
C PRO A 141 -22.74 -6.24 4.29
N ASP A 142 -22.39 -7.45 3.85
CA ASP A 142 -21.49 -8.39 4.52
C ASP A 142 -20.15 -8.57 3.80
N SER A 143 -19.78 -7.62 2.93
CA SER A 143 -18.46 -7.66 2.29
C SER A 143 -17.38 -7.20 3.27
N ALA A 144 -16.72 -8.13 3.97
CA ALA A 144 -15.61 -7.84 4.87
C ALA A 144 -14.51 -6.99 4.21
N LEU A 145 -14.18 -7.29 2.95
CA LEU A 145 -13.21 -6.52 2.18
C LEU A 145 -13.68 -5.08 1.90
N CYS A 146 -14.95 -4.89 1.53
CA CYS A 146 -15.49 -3.56 1.28
C CYS A 146 -15.52 -2.73 2.57
N LEU A 147 -15.99 -3.32 3.66
CA LEU A 147 -15.99 -2.70 4.99
C LEU A 147 -14.57 -2.34 5.44
N HIS A 148 -13.60 -3.23 5.23
CA HIS A 148 -12.19 -2.94 5.52
C HIS A 148 -11.65 -1.76 4.69
N LEU A 149 -11.90 -1.74 3.37
CA LEU A 149 -11.49 -0.63 2.50
C LEU A 149 -12.18 0.70 2.85
N LEU A 150 -13.46 0.67 3.24
CA LEU A 150 -14.17 1.86 3.74
C LEU A 150 -13.55 2.38 5.04
N GLY A 151 -13.21 1.49 5.96
CA GLY A 151 -12.47 1.84 7.17
C GLY A 151 -11.13 2.49 6.86
N LEU A 152 -10.37 1.93 5.90
CA LEU A 152 -9.11 2.52 5.44
C LEU A 152 -9.31 3.89 4.77
N CYS A 153 -10.36 4.09 3.97
CA CYS A 153 -10.70 5.41 3.42
C CYS A 153 -10.91 6.44 4.54
N ARG A 154 -11.60 6.04 5.61
CA ARG A 154 -11.83 6.90 6.79
C ARG A 154 -10.55 7.19 7.57
N VAL A 155 -9.63 6.24 7.68
CA VAL A 155 -8.29 6.48 8.23
C VAL A 155 -7.58 7.59 7.44
N TRP A 156 -7.59 7.53 6.12
CA TRP A 156 -6.96 8.55 5.27
C TRP A 156 -7.65 9.91 5.35
N ALA A 157 -8.95 9.95 5.63
CA ALA A 157 -9.68 11.17 5.92
C ALA A 157 -9.43 11.73 7.35
N GLY A 158 -8.74 10.97 8.22
CA GLY A 158 -8.51 11.32 9.62
C GLY A 158 -9.68 11.01 10.55
N ASP A 159 -10.74 10.38 10.04
CA ASP A 159 -11.94 9.99 10.79
C ASP A 159 -11.77 8.59 11.38
N HIS A 160 -10.93 8.50 12.42
CA HIS A 160 -10.61 7.23 13.06
C HIS A 160 -11.80 6.59 13.79
N LEU A 161 -12.78 7.40 14.21
CA LEU A 161 -13.99 6.87 14.85
C LEU A 161 -14.86 6.11 13.84
N ALA A 162 -15.11 6.71 12.67
CA ALA A 162 -15.83 6.01 11.60
C ALA A 162 -15.04 4.81 11.07
N ALA A 163 -13.71 4.90 11.01
CA ALA A 163 -12.86 3.78 10.62
C ALA A 163 -13.06 2.57 11.54
N VAL A 164 -13.02 2.78 12.86
CA VAL A 164 -13.27 1.71 13.85
C VAL A 164 -14.64 1.07 13.65
N ALA A 165 -15.69 1.87 13.40
CA ALA A 165 -17.04 1.32 13.17
C ALA A 165 -17.13 0.42 11.92
N TYR A 166 -16.40 0.77 10.85
CA TYR A 166 -16.31 -0.10 9.67
C TYR A 166 -15.46 -1.35 9.92
N PHE A 167 -14.36 -1.23 10.66
CA PHE A 167 -13.56 -2.40 11.04
C PHE A 167 -14.33 -3.34 11.96
N ASP A 168 -15.16 -2.83 12.87
CA ASP A 168 -16.03 -3.64 13.72
C ASP A 168 -17.00 -4.47 12.88
N GLN A 169 -17.70 -3.84 11.94
CA GLN A 169 -18.56 -4.55 10.98
C GLN A 169 -17.79 -5.58 10.14
N ALA A 170 -16.57 -5.23 9.71
CA ALA A 170 -15.74 -6.15 8.93
C ALA A 170 -15.31 -7.38 9.76
N LEU A 171 -15.09 -7.21 11.07
CA LEU A 171 -14.75 -8.28 12.01
C LEU A 171 -15.96 -9.11 12.43
N GLU A 172 -17.19 -8.58 12.38
CA GLU A 172 -18.39 -9.40 12.51
C GLU A 172 -18.47 -10.46 11.39
N VAL A 173 -18.02 -10.11 10.19
CA VAL A 173 -17.97 -11.03 9.04
C VAL A 173 -16.70 -11.91 9.06
N SER A 174 -15.55 -11.33 9.39
CA SER A 174 -14.24 -12.00 9.37
C SER A 174 -13.51 -11.84 10.71
N PRO A 175 -13.94 -12.56 11.77
CA PRO A 175 -13.52 -12.28 13.15
C PRO A 175 -12.04 -12.59 13.45
N ARG A 176 -11.36 -13.33 12.57
CA ARG A 176 -9.97 -13.76 12.76
C ARG A 176 -9.03 -13.17 11.71
N ASN A 177 -9.37 -12.01 11.14
CA ASN A 177 -8.53 -11.35 10.15
C ASN A 177 -7.48 -10.43 10.83
N PRO A 178 -6.19 -10.81 10.87
CA PRO A 178 -5.16 -10.04 11.55
C PRO A 178 -4.93 -8.64 10.95
N ALA A 179 -5.16 -8.46 9.64
CA ALA A 179 -4.99 -7.16 9.00
C ALA A 179 -6.04 -6.15 9.51
N ILE A 180 -7.31 -6.56 9.54
CA ILE A 180 -8.42 -5.70 10.02
C ILE A 180 -8.25 -5.37 11.51
N ILE A 181 -7.85 -6.37 12.32
CA ILE A 181 -7.57 -6.16 13.75
C ILE A 181 -6.43 -5.14 13.93
N GLY A 182 -5.34 -5.27 13.17
CA GLY A 182 -4.20 -4.35 13.19
C GLY A 182 -4.54 -2.93 12.74
N ASP A 183 -5.41 -2.77 11.74
CA ASP A 183 -5.86 -1.45 11.27
C ASP A 183 -6.81 -0.78 12.27
N LYS A 184 -7.68 -1.56 12.92
CA LYS A 184 -8.47 -1.10 14.06
C LYS A 184 -7.58 -0.64 15.22
N ALA A 185 -6.56 -1.42 15.57
CA ALA A 185 -5.58 -1.06 16.59
C ALA A 185 -4.88 0.28 16.27
N SER A 186 -4.50 0.46 15.00
CA SER A 186 -3.86 1.69 14.52
C SER A 186 -4.79 2.91 14.57
N SER A 187 -6.08 2.72 14.35
CA SER A 187 -7.09 3.79 14.52
C SER A 187 -7.35 4.11 16.00
N LEU A 188 -7.36 3.11 16.88
CA LEU A 188 -7.44 3.34 18.33
C LEU A 188 -6.21 4.08 18.86
N LEU A 189 -5.02 3.72 18.34
CA LEU A 189 -3.77 4.42 18.63
C LEU A 189 -3.84 5.90 18.23
N ALA A 190 -4.35 6.19 17.04
CA ALA A 190 -4.58 7.55 16.55
C ALA A 190 -5.45 8.39 17.50
N MET A 191 -6.45 7.74 18.11
CA MET A 191 -7.38 8.34 19.07
C MET A 191 -6.82 8.40 20.50
N GLY A 192 -5.56 8.01 20.72
CA GLY A 192 -4.93 8.00 22.04
C GLY A 192 -5.36 6.83 22.94
N ARG A 193 -6.10 5.85 22.41
CA ARG A 193 -6.59 4.68 23.16
C ARG A 193 -5.52 3.59 23.22
N LEU A 194 -4.40 3.91 23.86
CA LEU A 194 -3.18 3.12 23.84
C LEU A 194 -3.37 1.69 24.38
N ALA A 195 -4.12 1.51 25.48
CA ALA A 195 -4.32 0.20 26.11
C ALA A 195 -5.08 -0.75 25.17
N GLN A 196 -6.19 -0.28 24.59
CA GLN A 196 -6.99 -1.05 23.65
C GLN A 196 -6.22 -1.37 22.36
N ALA A 197 -5.39 -0.42 21.88
CA ALA A 197 -4.53 -0.66 20.71
C ALA A 197 -3.50 -1.77 20.97
N ALA A 198 -2.86 -1.80 22.16
CA ALA A 198 -1.91 -2.84 22.51
C ALA A 198 -2.54 -4.24 22.51
N GLU A 199 -3.73 -4.38 23.09
CA GLU A 199 -4.47 -5.66 23.12
C GLU A 199 -4.79 -6.16 21.70
N LEU A 200 -5.25 -5.27 20.81
CA LEU A 200 -5.54 -5.64 19.43
C LEU A 200 -4.27 -5.94 18.62
N TYR A 201 -3.17 -5.23 18.82
CA TYR A 201 -1.90 -5.59 18.18
C TYR A 201 -1.42 -6.98 18.62
N ASP A 202 -1.56 -7.31 19.90
CA ASP A 202 -1.26 -8.65 20.42
C ASP A 202 -2.13 -9.72 19.77
N GLN A 203 -3.44 -9.45 19.65
CA GLN A 203 -4.37 -10.35 18.98
C GLN A 203 -4.02 -10.54 17.49
N ALA A 204 -3.69 -9.46 16.78
CA ALA A 204 -3.33 -9.51 15.37
C ALA A 204 -2.03 -10.32 15.15
N LEU A 205 -1.00 -10.11 15.98
CA LEU A 205 0.26 -10.85 15.92
C LEU A 205 0.07 -12.34 16.25
N ALA A 206 -0.80 -12.66 17.20
CA ALA A 206 -1.13 -14.05 17.54
C ALA A 206 -1.82 -14.80 16.38
N LEU A 207 -2.54 -14.09 15.50
CA LEU A 207 -3.27 -14.67 14.37
C LEU A 207 -2.46 -14.65 13.06
N GLY A 208 -1.70 -13.59 12.81
CA GLY A 208 -1.02 -13.34 11.53
C GLY A 208 0.48 -13.63 11.53
N GLY A 209 1.06 -13.94 12.69
CA GLY A 209 2.51 -14.12 12.85
C GLY A 209 3.27 -12.79 12.84
N ASP A 210 4.58 -12.89 12.64
CA ASP A 210 5.51 -11.77 12.72
C ASP A 210 5.30 -10.76 11.58
N ASN A 211 4.69 -9.61 11.90
CA ASN A 211 4.58 -8.46 10.99
C ASN A 211 5.41 -7.28 11.54
N PRO A 212 6.40 -6.76 10.80
CA PRO A 212 7.30 -5.72 11.31
C PRO A 212 6.58 -4.43 11.71
N ILE A 213 5.50 -4.05 11.00
CA ILE A 213 4.74 -2.83 11.29
C ILE A 213 3.92 -3.00 12.57
N LEU A 214 3.25 -4.13 12.75
CA LEU A 214 2.47 -4.41 13.96
C LEU A 214 3.39 -4.53 15.20
N LEU A 215 4.52 -5.23 15.06
CA LEU A 215 5.55 -5.33 16.11
C LEU A 215 6.08 -3.95 16.51
N ASN A 216 6.36 -3.09 15.53
CA ASN A 216 6.81 -1.72 15.75
C ASN A 216 5.77 -0.88 16.48
N ASN A 217 4.51 -0.93 16.04
CA ASN A 217 3.44 -0.15 16.66
C ASN A 217 3.17 -0.62 18.10
N LEU A 218 3.18 -1.93 18.34
CA LEU A 218 3.09 -2.47 19.70
C LEU A 218 4.27 -2.01 20.57
N ALA A 219 5.50 -2.08 20.06
CA ALA A 219 6.68 -1.61 20.79
C ALA A 219 6.55 -0.13 21.17
N TRP A 220 6.13 0.71 20.22
CA TRP A 220 5.91 2.13 20.44
C TRP A 220 4.83 2.37 21.50
N VAL A 221 3.70 1.66 21.43
CA VAL A 221 2.60 1.78 22.40
C VAL A 221 3.04 1.40 23.80
N LEU A 222 3.75 0.28 23.96
CA LEU A 222 4.27 -0.18 25.24
C LEU A 222 5.28 0.81 25.84
N ALA A 223 6.18 1.35 25.02
CA ALA A 223 7.15 2.36 25.44
C ALA A 223 6.48 3.66 25.91
N ASN A 224 5.47 4.15 25.19
CA ASN A 224 4.75 5.37 25.57
C ASN A 224 3.93 5.20 26.85
N GLN A 225 3.37 4.02 27.08
CA GLN A 225 2.71 3.71 28.35
C GLN A 225 3.70 3.48 29.51
N ARG A 226 5.01 3.42 29.23
CA ARG A 226 6.05 2.98 30.18
C ARG A 226 5.76 1.58 30.76
N LYS A 227 5.05 0.74 30.01
CA LYS A 227 4.68 -0.63 30.41
C LYS A 227 5.54 -1.64 29.68
N ASP A 228 6.08 -2.59 30.45
CA ASP A 228 6.91 -3.70 29.96
C ASP A 228 7.90 -3.27 28.86
N LEU A 229 8.77 -2.32 29.21
CA LEU A 229 9.76 -1.79 28.26
C LEU A 229 10.70 -2.88 27.73
N ALA A 230 10.90 -3.96 28.48
CA ALA A 230 11.68 -5.10 28.05
C ALA A 230 10.99 -5.83 26.87
N ARG A 231 9.67 -6.04 26.95
CA ARG A 231 8.89 -6.55 25.83
C ARG A 231 8.86 -5.59 24.67
N ALA A 232 8.66 -4.29 24.90
CA ALA A 232 8.69 -3.27 23.87
C ALA A 232 9.96 -3.38 23.03
N GLU A 233 11.12 -3.52 23.69
CA GLU A 233 12.39 -3.63 22.99
C GLU A 233 12.51 -4.94 22.20
N ARG A 234 12.04 -6.08 22.74
CA ARG A 234 12.04 -7.34 21.99
C ARG A 234 11.23 -7.21 20.70
N MET A 235 10.07 -6.57 20.77
CA MET A 235 9.21 -6.34 19.59
C MET A 235 9.87 -5.39 18.58
N ALA A 236 10.45 -4.27 19.04
CA ALA A 236 11.16 -3.34 18.15
C ALA A 236 12.41 -3.96 17.50
N LYS A 237 13.15 -4.79 18.24
CA LYS A 237 14.29 -5.56 17.70
C LYS A 237 13.82 -6.53 16.63
N ARG A 238 12.76 -7.29 16.91
CA ARG A 238 12.19 -8.22 15.93
C ARG A 238 11.70 -7.49 14.68
N ALA A 239 11.12 -6.29 14.82
CA ALA A 239 10.70 -5.48 13.68
C ALA A 239 11.88 -5.07 12.77
N VAL A 240 12.99 -4.58 13.34
CA VAL A 240 14.18 -4.22 12.53
C VAL A 240 14.92 -5.44 11.97
N GLU A 241 14.85 -6.60 12.62
CA GLU A 241 15.38 -7.86 12.05
C GLU A 241 14.61 -8.28 10.80
N LEU A 242 13.29 -8.10 10.80
CA LEU A 242 12.41 -8.45 9.68
C LEU A 242 12.47 -7.44 8.52
N ALA A 243 12.71 -6.17 8.82
CA ALA A 243 12.83 -5.12 7.83
C ALA A 243 13.95 -4.11 8.17
N PRO A 244 15.23 -4.50 7.98
CA PRO A 244 16.38 -3.73 8.44
C PRO A 244 16.66 -2.46 7.64
N ASP A 245 16.00 -2.27 6.50
CA ASP A 245 16.11 -1.11 5.61
C ASP A 245 15.06 -0.01 5.90
N GLN A 246 14.13 -0.25 6.83
CA GLN A 246 13.11 0.73 7.21
C GLN A 246 13.58 1.64 8.35
N ALA A 247 13.98 2.88 8.02
CA ALA A 247 14.48 3.86 8.98
C ALA A 247 13.52 4.12 10.17
N ALA A 248 12.21 4.19 9.94
CA ALA A 248 11.20 4.39 10.98
C ALA A 248 11.23 3.33 12.10
N LEU A 249 11.55 2.07 11.75
CA LEU A 249 11.64 0.97 12.73
C LEU A 249 12.86 1.16 13.65
N TRP A 250 13.96 1.63 13.08
CA TRP A 250 15.17 1.97 13.83
C TRP A 250 14.97 3.16 14.77
N VAL A 251 14.19 4.17 14.36
CA VAL A 251 13.79 5.26 15.26
C VAL A 251 13.02 4.73 16.45
N THR A 252 12.01 3.87 16.22
CA THR A 252 11.21 3.29 17.30
C THR A 252 12.06 2.43 18.24
N LEU A 253 12.98 1.62 17.71
CA LEU A 253 13.92 0.86 18.54
C LEU A 253 14.78 1.79 19.41
N GLY A 254 15.28 2.89 18.84
CA GLY A 254 16.02 3.90 19.57
C GLY A 254 15.20 4.56 20.68
N GLU A 255 13.96 4.95 20.40
CA GLU A 255 13.03 5.51 21.38
C GLU A 255 12.77 4.54 22.54
N VAL A 256 12.50 3.26 22.22
CA VAL A 256 12.27 2.21 23.22
C VAL A 256 13.51 1.98 24.09
N GLN A 257 14.70 1.95 23.49
CA GLN A 257 15.96 1.81 24.21
C GLN A 257 16.24 3.01 25.12
N ALA A 258 15.98 4.22 24.65
CA ALA A 258 16.08 5.44 25.44
C ALA A 258 15.07 5.44 26.59
N ALA A 259 13.85 4.95 26.36
CA ALA A 259 12.83 4.79 27.40
C ALA A 259 13.28 3.80 28.50
N ARG A 260 14.08 2.78 28.15
CA ARG A 260 14.76 1.87 29.09
C ARG A 260 16.01 2.43 29.76
N GLY A 261 16.40 3.68 29.47
CA GLY A 261 17.64 4.29 29.96
C GLY A 261 18.92 3.78 29.27
N ARG A 262 18.81 2.97 28.21
CA ARG A 262 19.96 2.46 27.44
C ARG A 262 20.29 3.41 26.30
N HIS A 263 20.73 4.60 26.69
CA HIS A 263 20.99 5.72 25.78
C HIS A 263 22.11 5.41 24.76
N ALA A 264 23.12 4.61 25.12
CA ALA A 264 24.20 4.25 24.19
C ALA A 264 23.68 3.39 23.03
N SER A 265 22.85 2.38 23.33
CA SER A 265 22.18 1.57 22.30
C SER A 265 21.24 2.43 21.45
N ALA A 266 20.48 3.33 22.10
CA ALA A 266 19.55 4.22 21.41
C ALA A 266 20.26 5.06 20.35
N VAL A 267 21.44 5.60 20.69
CA VAL A 267 22.27 6.36 19.74
C VAL A 267 22.66 5.51 18.54
N SER A 268 23.10 4.26 18.73
CA SER A 268 23.44 3.36 17.62
C SER A 268 22.23 3.11 16.70
N SER A 269 21.06 2.81 17.27
CA SER A 269 19.83 2.58 16.49
C SER A 269 19.37 3.85 15.75
N LEU A 270 19.44 5.02 16.40
CA LEU A 270 19.03 6.29 15.79
C LEU A 270 19.98 6.77 14.70
N ARG A 271 21.29 6.51 14.85
CA ARG A 271 22.25 6.73 13.76
C ARG A 271 21.95 5.82 12.58
N ARG A 272 21.65 4.54 12.82
CA ARG A 272 21.24 3.64 11.74
C ARG A 272 19.99 4.13 11.01
N ALA A 273 19.02 4.67 11.74
CA ALA A 273 17.84 5.30 11.12
C ALA A 273 18.24 6.47 10.19
N LEU A 274 19.13 7.35 10.65
CA LEU A 274 19.58 8.53 9.89
C LEU A 274 20.54 8.20 8.75
N GLU A 275 21.29 7.10 8.83
CA GLU A 275 22.05 6.55 7.71
C GLU A 275 21.14 6.08 6.58
N LEU A 276 20.03 5.41 6.93
CA LEU A 276 19.03 4.93 5.97
C LEU A 276 18.21 6.09 5.38
N ASN A 277 17.80 7.03 6.22
CA ASN A 277 17.06 8.21 5.84
C ASN A 277 17.44 9.41 6.74
N PRO A 278 18.26 10.35 6.25
CA PRO A 278 18.68 11.52 7.02
C PRO A 278 17.51 12.41 7.51
N ASP A 279 16.38 12.39 6.80
CA ASP A 279 15.19 13.17 7.11
C ASP A 279 14.14 12.37 7.93
N GLU A 280 14.52 11.19 8.45
CA GLU A 280 13.60 10.35 9.21
C GLU A 280 13.08 11.09 10.45
N ARG A 281 11.74 11.14 10.55
CA ARG A 281 11.09 11.96 11.57
C ARG A 281 11.48 11.50 12.96
N GLY A 282 11.86 12.44 13.81
CA GLY A 282 12.26 12.17 15.19
C GLY A 282 13.65 11.56 15.33
N GLY A 283 14.31 11.12 14.23
CA GLY A 283 15.65 10.53 14.29
C GLY A 283 16.68 11.47 14.91
N ALA A 284 16.87 12.67 14.34
CA ALA A 284 17.84 13.65 14.84
C ALA A 284 17.51 14.18 16.24
N GLU A 285 16.24 14.46 16.52
CA GLU A 285 15.79 14.95 17.82
C GLU A 285 16.01 13.91 18.92
N ASN A 286 15.61 12.66 18.69
CA ASN A 286 15.80 11.57 19.64
C ASN A 286 17.27 11.22 19.81
N LEU A 287 18.07 11.36 18.74
CA LEU A 287 19.52 11.15 18.81
C LEU A 287 20.16 12.19 19.74
N ALA A 288 19.84 13.47 19.56
CA ALA A 288 20.32 14.54 20.42
C ALA A 288 19.91 14.33 21.89
N LYS A 289 18.65 13.98 22.13
CA LYS A 289 18.15 13.65 23.49
C LYS A 289 18.91 12.50 24.12
N SER A 290 19.23 11.46 23.35
CA SER A 290 19.96 10.29 23.84
C SER A 290 21.43 10.61 24.11
N LEU A 291 22.10 11.36 23.22
CA LEU A 291 23.47 11.83 23.40
C LEU A 291 23.63 12.70 24.65
N ALA A 292 22.67 13.59 24.92
CA ALA A 292 22.68 14.45 26.09
C ALA A 292 22.63 13.67 27.42
N LYS A 293 22.11 12.43 27.41
CA LYS A 293 22.02 11.55 28.58
C LYS A 293 23.25 10.66 28.78
N LEU A 294 24.21 10.66 27.85
CA LEU A 294 25.44 9.89 27.98
C LEU A 294 26.47 10.58 28.88
N ASP A 295 27.05 9.80 29.79
CA ASP A 295 28.24 10.20 30.53
C ASP A 295 29.52 10.15 29.68
N ALA A 296 30.62 10.68 30.21
CA ALA A 296 31.89 10.76 29.49
C ALA A 296 32.47 9.37 29.11
N ALA A 297 32.29 8.36 29.96
CA ALA A 297 32.78 7.01 29.69
C ALA A 297 31.97 6.33 28.58
N GLN A 298 30.65 6.49 28.60
CA GLN A 298 29.73 6.00 27.58
C GLN A 298 30.00 6.65 26.22
N ARG A 299 30.23 7.97 26.18
CA ARG A 299 30.61 8.68 24.95
C ARG A 299 31.92 8.16 24.37
N ARG A 300 32.94 7.92 25.20
CA ARG A 300 34.23 7.35 24.76
C ARG A 300 34.08 5.95 24.18
N ARG A 301 33.31 5.08 24.86
CA ARG A 301 33.05 3.72 24.36
C ARG A 301 32.30 3.73 23.03
N LEU A 302 31.32 4.61 22.91
CA LEU A 302 30.55 4.77 21.68
C LEU A 302 31.45 5.25 20.52
N ALA A 303 32.30 6.24 20.75
CA ALA A 303 33.26 6.74 19.76
C ALA A 303 34.30 5.67 19.36
N ALA A 304 34.73 4.82 20.30
CA ALA A 304 35.65 3.71 20.03
C ALA A 304 34.98 2.53 19.30
N ALA A 305 33.66 2.42 19.36
CA ALA A 305 32.89 1.37 18.68
C ALA A 305 32.46 1.78 17.25
N GLU A 306 32.58 3.06 16.89
CA GLU A 306 32.40 3.51 15.52
C GLU A 306 33.60 3.05 14.68
N PRO A 307 33.40 2.34 13.55
CA PRO A 307 34.49 2.08 12.63
C PRO A 307 35.03 3.43 12.17
N THR A 308 36.32 3.69 12.43
CA THR A 308 37.00 4.88 11.92
C THR A 308 36.81 4.92 10.40
N PRO A 309 36.26 6.00 9.82
CA PRO A 309 36.22 6.13 8.37
C PRO A 309 37.67 6.11 7.87
N GLU A 310 38.00 5.13 7.03
CA GLU A 310 39.29 5.12 6.36
C GLU A 310 39.45 6.43 5.56
N PRO A 311 40.63 7.07 5.60
CA PRO A 311 40.87 8.28 4.84
C PRO A 311 40.75 7.96 3.34
N THR A 312 39.76 8.56 2.67
CA THR A 312 39.58 8.44 1.23
C THR A 312 40.86 8.90 0.52
N PRO A 313 41.53 8.07 -0.30
CA PRO A 313 42.71 8.50 -1.03
C PRO A 313 42.35 9.60 -2.01
N ALA A 314 43.11 10.70 -1.99
CA ALA A 314 42.96 11.81 -2.92
C ALA A 314 43.08 11.30 -4.37
N ARG A 315 42.00 11.40 -5.15
CA ARG A 315 42.05 11.15 -6.59
C ARG A 315 42.89 12.23 -7.27
N GLN A 316 44.01 11.81 -7.86
CA GLN A 316 44.82 12.63 -8.76
C GLN A 316 44.00 13.01 -10.00
N ALA A 317 44.08 14.30 -10.38
CA ALA A 317 43.48 14.81 -11.61
C ALA A 317 44.25 14.30 -12.85
N PRO A 318 43.59 13.81 -13.91
CA PRO A 318 44.28 13.50 -15.16
C PRO A 318 44.52 14.77 -15.99
N ALA A 319 45.69 14.82 -16.62
CA ALA A 319 46.16 15.86 -17.55
C ALA A 319 45.43 15.82 -18.92
N PRO A 320 45.49 16.89 -19.75
CA PRO A 320 44.60 17.03 -20.90
C PRO A 320 45.17 16.53 -22.25
N THR A 321 44.21 16.28 -23.17
CA THR A 321 44.25 16.30 -24.68
C THR A 321 44.90 15.12 -25.44
N PRO A 322 44.54 14.84 -26.74
CA PRO A 322 43.87 15.70 -27.73
C PRO A 322 42.72 15.09 -28.58
N THR A 323 42.06 15.99 -29.31
CA THR A 323 40.96 15.84 -30.29
C THR A 323 41.35 15.04 -31.54
N SER A 324 40.46 14.18 -32.05
CA SER A 324 40.23 14.00 -33.50
C SER A 324 38.93 13.23 -33.78
N ALA A 325 38.24 13.65 -34.83
CA ALA A 325 36.90 13.24 -35.23
C ALA A 325 36.89 12.07 -36.22
N ALA A 326 35.87 11.19 -36.13
CA ALA A 326 35.09 10.63 -37.25
C ALA A 326 33.97 9.72 -36.70
N ARG A 327 32.80 9.73 -37.34
CA ARG A 327 31.53 9.07 -36.96
C ARG A 327 31.18 7.96 -38.00
N PRO A 328 30.11 7.15 -37.84
CA PRO A 328 30.06 5.77 -37.35
C PRO A 328 29.73 4.72 -38.46
N PRO A 329 29.49 3.43 -38.14
CA PRO A 329 28.10 3.02 -37.91
C PRO A 329 27.84 2.00 -36.77
N ALA A 330 26.60 2.07 -36.31
CA ALA A 330 25.75 1.15 -35.54
C ALA A 330 26.32 -0.17 -34.98
N GLY A 331 26.18 -0.33 -33.66
CA GLY A 331 26.16 -1.65 -33.02
C GLY A 331 26.50 -1.59 -31.53
N ARG A 332 25.48 -1.87 -30.69
CA ARG A 332 25.52 -2.10 -29.23
C ARG A 332 25.71 -0.85 -28.36
N ALA A 333 24.60 -0.40 -27.76
CA ALA A 333 24.64 0.57 -26.67
C ALA A 333 25.08 -0.15 -25.38
N GLU A 334 26.37 -0.01 -25.09
CA GLU A 334 26.93 -0.17 -23.74
C GLU A 334 26.23 0.80 -22.78
N ALA A 335 26.01 0.38 -21.54
CA ALA A 335 25.36 1.18 -20.51
C ALA A 335 26.19 2.44 -20.19
N ALA A 336 25.81 3.57 -20.80
CA ALA A 336 26.42 4.87 -20.51
C ALA A 336 26.23 5.21 -19.02
N GLN A 337 27.33 5.49 -18.33
CA GLN A 337 27.32 5.93 -16.94
C GLN A 337 26.51 7.21 -16.82
N THR A 338 25.55 7.23 -15.90
CA THR A 338 24.73 8.41 -15.61
C THR A 338 25.64 9.50 -15.00
N PRO A 339 25.65 10.73 -15.52
CA PRO A 339 26.49 11.79 -14.96
C PRO A 339 26.22 12.05 -13.47
N THR A 340 27.28 12.34 -12.71
CA THR A 340 27.18 12.80 -11.32
C THR A 340 26.47 14.16 -11.26
N GLY A 341 25.53 14.33 -10.34
CA GLY A 341 24.82 15.60 -10.15
C GLY A 341 23.43 15.47 -9.54
N TYR A 342 22.74 16.60 -9.41
CA TYR A 342 21.34 16.63 -8.98
C TYR A 342 20.40 16.40 -10.16
N TYR A 343 19.31 15.68 -9.92
CA TYR A 343 18.29 15.39 -10.92
C TYR A 343 16.90 15.66 -10.38
N LEU A 344 16.02 16.18 -11.23
CA LEU A 344 14.58 16.23 -10.96
C LEU A 344 13.91 15.03 -11.60
N GLN A 345 13.33 14.14 -10.81
CA GLN A 345 12.47 13.09 -11.31
C GLN A 345 11.12 13.70 -11.73
N ALA A 346 10.91 13.82 -13.04
CA ALA A 346 9.70 14.38 -13.63
C ALA A 346 8.57 13.36 -13.83
N GLY A 347 8.86 12.07 -13.71
CA GLY A 347 7.85 11.01 -13.76
C GLY A 347 8.41 9.63 -13.51
N SER A 348 7.51 8.67 -13.31
CA SER A 348 7.82 7.25 -13.12
C SER A 348 6.73 6.41 -13.73
N HIS A 349 7.11 5.46 -14.58
CA HIS A 349 6.20 4.65 -15.37
C HIS A 349 6.57 3.17 -15.26
N PRO A 350 5.59 2.27 -15.12
CA PRO A 350 5.83 0.83 -15.21
C PRO A 350 6.03 0.37 -16.66
N ASP A 351 5.60 1.18 -17.64
CA ASP A 351 5.76 0.95 -19.07
C ASP A 351 6.89 1.83 -19.64
N GLU A 352 7.83 1.19 -20.33
CA GLU A 352 8.95 1.88 -20.99
C GLU A 352 8.46 2.86 -22.07
N ALA A 353 7.40 2.51 -22.81
CA ALA A 353 6.89 3.36 -23.89
C ALA A 353 6.34 4.68 -23.36
N GLN A 354 5.61 4.65 -22.24
CA GLN A 354 5.13 5.86 -21.54
C GLN A 354 6.29 6.71 -21.04
N ALA A 355 7.33 6.07 -20.50
CA ALA A 355 8.52 6.75 -20.01
C ALA A 355 9.32 7.41 -21.15
N GLN A 356 9.45 6.73 -22.29
CA GLN A 356 10.09 7.26 -23.50
C GLN A 356 9.28 8.41 -24.10
N ALA A 357 7.94 8.34 -24.10
CA ALA A 357 7.08 9.42 -24.56
C ALA A 357 7.25 10.68 -23.68
N GLN A 358 7.28 10.52 -22.37
CA GLN A 358 7.53 11.64 -21.45
C GLN A 358 8.97 12.18 -21.60
N LEU A 359 9.97 11.33 -21.77
CA LEU A 359 11.34 11.74 -22.07
C LEU A 359 11.41 12.58 -23.37
N ALA A 360 10.68 12.18 -24.41
CA ALA A 360 10.62 12.92 -25.67
C ALA A 360 9.98 14.31 -25.50
N GLN A 361 8.92 14.41 -24.68
CA GLN A 361 8.31 15.71 -24.33
C GLN A 361 9.33 16.63 -23.65
N TRP A 362 10.12 16.12 -22.70
CA TRP A 362 11.16 16.90 -22.04
C TRP A 362 12.29 17.33 -22.97
N ARG A 363 12.70 16.46 -23.89
CA ARG A 363 13.67 16.82 -24.94
C ARG A 363 13.14 17.88 -25.88
N ALA A 364 11.85 17.83 -26.25
CA ALA A 364 11.20 18.85 -27.06
C ALA A 364 11.14 20.22 -26.35
N LEU A 365 11.08 20.21 -25.01
CA LEU A 365 11.23 21.40 -24.16
C LEU A 365 12.69 21.81 -23.91
N GLY A 366 13.64 21.25 -24.66
CA GLY A 366 15.06 21.56 -24.57
C GLY A 366 15.73 21.12 -23.25
N GLN A 367 15.13 20.22 -22.49
CA GLN A 367 15.71 19.76 -21.23
C GLN A 367 16.78 18.70 -21.46
N ALA A 368 17.88 18.83 -20.71
CA ALA A 368 18.79 17.72 -20.49
C ALA A 368 18.06 16.68 -19.63
N CYS A 369 17.79 15.51 -20.21
CA CYS A 369 17.07 14.46 -19.50
C CYS A 369 17.51 13.07 -19.94
N LEU A 370 17.43 12.14 -19.00
CA LEU A 370 17.74 10.74 -19.20
C LEU A 370 16.64 9.86 -18.64
N LEU A 371 16.59 8.65 -19.17
CA LEU A 371 15.69 7.61 -18.72
C LEU A 371 16.50 6.61 -17.92
N GLU A 372 16.02 6.26 -16.74
CA GLU A 372 16.68 5.30 -15.88
C GLU A 372 15.71 4.19 -15.51
N GLN A 373 16.13 2.95 -15.75
CA GLN A 373 15.46 1.78 -15.23
C GLN A 373 15.84 1.61 -13.76
N TRP A 374 14.85 1.58 -12.88
CA TRP A 374 15.03 1.35 -11.46
C TRP A 374 14.20 0.14 -11.03
N ARG A 375 14.85 -0.78 -10.31
CA ARG A 375 14.14 -1.87 -9.64
C ARG A 375 13.52 -1.31 -8.37
N GLY A 376 12.20 -1.18 -8.37
CA GLY A 376 11.46 -0.96 -7.13
C GLY A 376 11.74 -2.10 -6.14
N GLY A 377 11.54 -1.85 -4.84
CA GLY A 377 11.66 -2.88 -3.81
C GLY A 377 10.87 -4.16 -4.13
N ALA A 378 11.22 -5.25 -3.44
CA ALA A 378 10.81 -6.62 -3.73
C ALA A 378 9.35 -6.76 -4.25
N GLY A 379 9.20 -7.17 -5.52
CA GLY A 379 7.90 -7.49 -6.13
C GLY A 379 7.39 -6.49 -7.18
N LEU A 380 8.00 -5.31 -7.32
CA LEU A 380 7.71 -4.39 -8.41
C LEU A 380 8.59 -4.76 -9.63
N GLY A 381 7.98 -4.91 -10.81
CA GLY A 381 8.69 -5.09 -12.08
C GLY A 381 9.65 -3.93 -12.39
N PRO A 382 10.36 -3.92 -13.53
CA PRO A 382 11.21 -2.78 -13.89
C PRO A 382 10.35 -1.51 -14.03
N TRP A 383 10.67 -0.47 -13.24
CA TRP A 383 10.08 0.86 -13.40
C TRP A 383 11.08 1.77 -14.13
N TRP A 384 10.54 2.74 -14.85
CA TRP A 384 11.31 3.71 -15.60
C TRP A 384 11.05 5.09 -15.06
N ARG A 385 12.10 5.82 -14.70
CA ARG A 385 11.99 7.22 -14.26
C ARG A 385 12.65 8.16 -15.23
N VAL A 386 12.00 9.30 -15.44
CA VAL A 386 12.50 10.38 -16.30
C VAL A 386 13.17 11.43 -15.42
N LEU A 387 14.47 11.62 -15.62
CA LEU A 387 15.29 12.50 -14.81
C LEU A 387 15.73 13.72 -15.63
N LEU A 388 15.51 14.93 -15.11
CA LEU A 388 15.99 16.19 -15.68
C LEU A 388 17.29 16.59 -14.98
N GLY A 389 18.38 16.74 -15.73
CA GLY A 389 19.72 17.01 -15.21
C GLY A 389 20.84 16.38 -16.06
N PRO A 390 22.10 16.37 -15.55
CA PRO A 390 22.50 16.76 -14.20
C PRO A 390 22.42 18.27 -13.95
N LEU A 391 22.15 18.65 -12.71
CA LEU A 391 22.15 20.02 -12.20
C LEU A 391 23.29 20.17 -11.19
N ALA A 392 23.97 21.31 -11.21
CA ALA A 392 25.25 21.51 -10.52
C ALA A 392 25.13 21.54 -8.99
N SER A 393 23.97 21.91 -8.44
CA SER A 393 23.72 21.94 -6.99
C SER A 393 22.25 21.67 -6.67
N ARG A 394 21.95 21.42 -5.39
CA ARG A 394 20.59 21.28 -4.87
C ARG A 394 19.77 22.54 -5.12
N GLU A 395 20.36 23.70 -4.92
CA GLU A 395 19.72 25.01 -5.14
C GLU A 395 19.41 25.21 -6.62
N ALA A 396 20.35 24.88 -7.51
CA ALA A 396 20.13 24.95 -8.95
C ALA A 396 18.99 24.02 -9.39
N ALA A 397 18.90 22.83 -8.78
CA ALA A 397 17.83 21.90 -9.06
C ALA A 397 16.46 22.38 -8.58
N LEU A 398 16.37 22.93 -7.37
CA LEU A 398 15.12 23.50 -6.84
C LEU A 398 14.68 24.73 -7.64
N ALA A 399 15.59 25.65 -7.96
CA ALA A 399 15.30 26.82 -8.78
C ALA A 399 14.79 26.40 -10.17
N ARG A 400 15.39 25.36 -10.77
CA ARG A 400 14.93 24.81 -12.06
C ARG A 400 13.53 24.21 -11.95
N ALA A 401 13.24 23.49 -10.87
CA ALA A 401 11.92 22.88 -10.65
C ALA A 401 10.82 23.95 -10.49
N GLU A 402 11.11 25.02 -9.75
CA GLU A 402 10.19 26.16 -9.59
C GLU A 402 9.95 26.91 -10.91
N GLU A 403 10.97 27.05 -11.74
CA GLU A 403 10.84 27.63 -13.07
C GLU A 403 9.91 26.79 -13.97
N LEU A 404 10.15 25.48 -14.04
CA LEU A 404 9.32 24.55 -14.82
C LEU A 404 7.88 24.50 -14.29
N ARG A 405 7.69 24.63 -12.97
CA ARG A 405 6.36 24.74 -12.36
C ARG A 405 5.63 26.01 -12.76
N ARG A 406 6.32 27.17 -12.75
CA ARG A 406 5.74 28.44 -13.22
C ARG A 406 5.35 28.40 -14.70
N GLN A 407 6.08 27.64 -15.50
CA GLN A 407 5.79 27.41 -16.92
C GLN A 407 4.65 26.38 -17.14
N GLY A 408 4.10 25.78 -16.07
CA GLY A 408 3.09 24.72 -16.16
C GLY A 408 3.63 23.40 -16.70
N ALA A 409 4.95 23.26 -16.88
CA ALA A 409 5.59 22.09 -17.46
C ALA A 409 5.85 20.98 -16.40
N LEU A 410 5.98 21.33 -15.12
CA LEU A 410 6.28 20.39 -14.03
C LEU A 410 5.45 20.68 -12.78
N GLU A 411 4.45 19.85 -12.50
CA GLU A 411 3.60 20.02 -11.31
C GLU A 411 4.19 19.37 -10.05
N ARG A 412 4.87 18.23 -10.22
CA ARG A 412 5.45 17.43 -9.13
C ARG A 412 6.82 16.90 -9.54
N TRP A 413 7.74 16.85 -8.59
CA TRP A 413 9.07 16.29 -8.80
C TRP A 413 9.62 15.67 -7.52
N VAL A 414 10.58 14.77 -7.68
CA VAL A 414 11.46 14.31 -6.60
C VAL A 414 12.87 14.75 -6.92
N LEU A 415 13.56 15.36 -5.96
CA LEU A 415 14.97 15.70 -6.11
C LEU A 415 15.82 14.48 -5.80
N LEU A 416 16.72 14.11 -6.70
CA LEU A 416 17.67 13.01 -6.54
C LEU A 416 19.09 13.56 -6.60
N TRP A 417 19.98 13.02 -5.80
CA TRP A 417 21.43 13.18 -5.96
C TRP A 417 22.02 11.90 -6.54
N ARG A 418 22.89 12.04 -7.56
CA ARG A 418 23.67 10.94 -8.13
C ARG A 418 25.14 11.17 -7.85
N PRO A 419 25.80 10.27 -7.09
CA PRO A 419 27.24 10.32 -6.87
C PRO A 419 28.02 10.01 -8.15
#